data_AF-A0A497TZB3-F1
#
_entry.id   AF-A0A497TZB3-F1
#
_cell.length_a   1.000
_cell.length_b   1.000
_cell.length_c   1.000
_cell.angle_alpha   90.00
_cell.angle_beta   90.00
_cell.angle_gamma   90.00
#
_symmetry.space_group_name_H-M   'P 1'
#
loop_
_entity.id
_entity.type
_entity.pdbx_description
1 polymer ?
#
loop_
_entity_poly.entity_id
_entity_poly.type
_entity_poly.pdbx_seq_one_letter_code
_entity_poly.pdbx_strand_id
1 'polypeptide(L)'
;MEPNRNYLFQSNLFTKSILQDVLEIQKDIIYFLQTQINFTDPNATGKVIFNYDKFLEYKKIKVQKNTYSPDQILSFCFGLLEPKGAFYNKKTSSLVVYNLFSNVEVNDFNPKEFIITFADFGKIFFYEKFALEYAKTSKIEYTQIESNIIDLKGESRKKFFELLSQYKSTGFYKVSLEEFKTLLGFIVYIRDDEDETQESQQLQLKLLFQPDEKQTDFKKKEYLQSWSEFKRVFLDPAIESFNSNTKLDISNIKWTTVKSGRKITGLHFTFQKRLDKDSLEPEMMNAIKHFTEYGLKENQIMFLLQRMGYKEMYNRFMNAVTFNKSYDNKESKFYHKKVWFETESGEEIKKLGGYLYDKVFPELKK
;
A
#
# COMPACT_ATOMS: atom_id res chain seq x y z
N MET A 1 -15.91 -11.84 -5.55
CA MET A 1 -15.55 -11.01 -4.39
C MET A 1 -15.61 -9.56 -4.84
N GLU A 2 -16.28 -8.67 -4.10
CA GLU A 2 -16.17 -7.23 -4.37
C GLU A 2 -14.72 -6.78 -4.11
N PRO A 3 -14.14 -5.90 -4.96
CA PRO A 3 -12.79 -5.41 -4.76
C PRO A 3 -12.74 -4.60 -3.45
N ASN A 4 -11.88 -5.02 -2.53
CA ASN A 4 -11.63 -4.31 -1.29
C ASN A 4 -10.86 -3.02 -1.63
N ARG A 5 -11.56 -1.90 -1.79
CA ARG A 5 -11.00 -0.61 -2.23
C ARG A 5 -9.95 -0.04 -1.27
N ASN A 6 -9.92 -0.52 -0.03
CA ASN A 6 -9.08 0.03 1.02
C ASN A 6 -7.62 -0.45 0.90
N TYR A 7 -7.36 -1.46 0.06
CA TYR A 7 -6.05 -2.08 -0.03
C TYR A 7 -5.58 -2.25 -1.47
N LEU A 8 -4.28 -2.01 -1.65
CA LEU A 8 -3.52 -2.30 -2.86
C LEU A 8 -2.83 -3.66 -2.67
N PHE A 9 -2.71 -4.41 -3.75
CA PHE A 9 -2.09 -5.73 -3.76
C PHE A 9 -0.99 -5.78 -4.81
N GLN A 10 0.20 -6.22 -4.38
CA GLN A 10 1.33 -6.42 -5.27
C GLN A 10 2.17 -7.63 -4.83
N SER A 11 2.82 -8.30 -5.77
CA SER A 11 3.73 -9.40 -5.48
C SER A 11 4.86 -8.97 -4.54
N ASN A 12 5.28 -9.86 -3.65
CA ASN A 12 6.46 -9.65 -2.80
C ASN A 12 7.74 -9.40 -3.62
N LEU A 13 7.78 -9.84 -4.88
CA LEU A 13 8.88 -9.54 -5.81
C LEU A 13 9.01 -8.03 -6.05
N PHE A 14 7.90 -7.31 -6.23
CA PHE A 14 7.92 -5.86 -6.44
C PHE A 14 8.23 -5.10 -5.15
N THR A 15 7.69 -5.56 -4.02
CA THR A 15 8.00 -4.95 -2.71
C THR A 15 9.50 -5.03 -2.39
N LYS A 16 10.20 -6.08 -2.86
CA LYS A 16 11.64 -6.29 -2.66
C LYS A 16 12.51 -5.87 -3.86
N SER A 17 11.91 -5.34 -4.92
CA SER A 17 12.67 -4.80 -6.04
C SER A 17 13.08 -3.35 -5.80
N ILE A 18 14.08 -2.91 -6.54
CA ILE A 18 14.49 -1.52 -6.65
C ILE A 18 13.76 -0.93 -7.85
N LEU A 19 13.36 0.33 -7.72
CA LEU A 19 12.81 1.13 -8.80
C LEU A 19 13.53 2.48 -8.73
N GLN A 20 14.58 2.63 -9.52
CA GLN A 20 15.51 3.75 -9.46
C GLN A 20 14.92 4.98 -10.17
N ASP A 21 15.24 6.17 -9.67
CA ASP A 21 14.88 7.47 -10.27
C ASP A 21 13.38 7.66 -10.57
N VAL A 22 12.54 7.01 -9.77
CA VAL A 22 11.09 7.15 -9.87
C VAL A 22 10.59 8.28 -8.97
N LEU A 23 9.85 9.18 -9.58
CA LEU A 23 9.25 10.34 -8.91
C LEU A 23 8.09 9.91 -7.99
N GLU A 24 7.82 10.70 -6.94
CA GLU A 24 6.65 10.49 -6.07
C GLU A 24 5.35 10.37 -6.87
N ILE A 25 5.18 11.20 -7.90
CA ILE A 25 3.98 11.19 -8.76
C ILE A 25 3.85 9.91 -9.59
N GLN A 26 4.95 9.31 -10.01
CA GLN A 26 4.94 8.04 -10.74
C GLN A 26 4.56 6.88 -9.80
N LYS A 27 5.02 6.89 -8.55
CA LYS A 27 4.53 5.98 -7.50
C LYS A 27 3.03 6.15 -7.27
N ASP A 28 2.54 7.38 -7.25
CA ASP A 28 1.10 7.66 -7.09
C ASP A 28 0.27 7.12 -8.25
N ILE A 29 0.77 7.27 -9.49
CA ILE A 29 0.14 6.69 -10.67
C ILE A 29 0.09 5.16 -10.52
N ILE A 30 1.19 4.51 -10.12
CA ILE A 30 1.22 3.06 -9.91
C ILE A 30 0.18 2.62 -8.86
N TYR A 31 0.08 3.32 -7.72
CA TYR A 31 -0.93 2.99 -6.71
C TYR A 31 -2.35 3.20 -7.21
N PHE A 32 -2.60 4.30 -7.93
CA PHE A 32 -3.90 4.53 -8.55
C PHE A 32 -4.27 3.41 -9.52
N LEU A 33 -3.35 3.00 -10.41
CA LEU A 33 -3.60 1.89 -11.33
C LEU A 33 -3.93 0.60 -10.59
N GLN A 34 -3.26 0.32 -9.47
CA GLN A 34 -3.61 -0.83 -8.62
C GLN A 34 -5.05 -0.77 -8.08
N THR A 35 -5.60 0.42 -7.85
CA THR A 35 -7.02 0.56 -7.46
C THR A 35 -8.01 0.30 -8.62
N GLN A 36 -7.54 0.41 -9.86
CA GLN A 36 -8.37 0.22 -11.06
C GLN A 36 -8.39 -1.22 -11.57
N ILE A 37 -7.59 -2.10 -10.96
CA ILE A 37 -7.45 -3.50 -11.38
C ILE A 37 -7.89 -4.44 -10.26
N ASN A 38 -8.18 -5.70 -10.62
CA ASN A 38 -8.40 -6.76 -9.66
C ASN A 38 -7.19 -7.72 -9.68
N PHE A 39 -6.42 -7.75 -8.59
CA PHE A 39 -5.22 -8.58 -8.45
C PHE A 39 -5.49 -10.07 -8.71
N THR A 40 -6.67 -10.58 -8.34
CA THR A 40 -7.03 -12.00 -8.47
C THR A 40 -7.82 -12.32 -9.74
N ASP A 41 -7.87 -11.41 -10.73
CA ASP A 41 -8.60 -11.64 -11.98
C ASP A 41 -7.93 -12.75 -12.82
N PRO A 42 -8.59 -13.90 -13.05
CA PRO A 42 -8.04 -14.99 -13.86
C PRO A 42 -7.97 -14.64 -15.36
N ASN A 43 -8.69 -13.61 -15.80
CA ASN A 43 -8.75 -13.15 -17.19
C ASN A 43 -7.98 -11.85 -17.41
N ALA A 44 -7.13 -11.45 -16.45
CA ALA A 44 -6.33 -10.25 -16.56
C ALA A 44 -5.54 -10.19 -17.88
N THR A 45 -5.69 -9.08 -18.59
CA THR A 45 -4.97 -8.82 -19.86
C THR A 45 -3.68 -8.02 -19.64
N GLY A 46 -3.57 -7.34 -18.50
CA GLY A 46 -2.51 -6.37 -18.23
C GLY A 46 -2.76 -4.99 -18.85
N LYS A 47 -3.95 -4.74 -19.43
CA LYS A 47 -4.38 -3.41 -19.88
C LYS A 47 -5.25 -2.74 -18.83
N VAL A 48 -5.00 -1.46 -18.56
CA VAL A 48 -5.76 -0.65 -17.60
C VAL A 48 -6.06 0.73 -18.20
N ILE A 49 -7.28 1.20 -17.99
CA ILE A 49 -7.68 2.55 -18.38
C ILE A 49 -7.27 3.52 -17.27
N PHE A 50 -6.44 4.49 -17.60
CA PHE A 50 -6.14 5.61 -16.73
C PHE A 50 -7.12 6.75 -17.04
N ASN A 51 -7.82 7.24 -16.02
CA ASN A 51 -8.70 8.40 -16.14
C ASN A 51 -8.22 9.50 -15.19
N TYR A 52 -7.87 10.65 -15.76
CA TYR A 52 -7.28 11.78 -15.05
C TYR A 52 -8.18 12.35 -13.95
N ASP A 53 -9.48 12.50 -14.22
CA ASP A 53 -10.41 13.08 -13.25
C ASP A 53 -10.58 12.13 -12.03
N LYS A 54 -10.65 10.81 -12.26
CA LYS A 54 -10.63 9.80 -11.19
C LYS A 54 -9.31 9.78 -10.41
N PHE A 55 -8.19 10.01 -11.07
CA PHE A 55 -6.89 10.12 -10.41
C PHE A 55 -6.84 11.33 -9.47
N LEU A 56 -7.37 12.49 -9.89
CA LEU A 56 -7.46 13.66 -9.02
C LEU A 56 -8.39 13.43 -7.82
N GLU A 57 -9.51 12.75 -8.02
CA GLU A 57 -10.41 12.33 -6.95
C GLU A 57 -9.69 11.42 -5.95
N TYR A 58 -8.97 10.42 -6.44
CA TYR A 58 -8.16 9.51 -5.62
C TYR A 58 -7.09 10.26 -4.81
N LYS A 59 -6.43 11.27 -5.40
CA LYS A 59 -5.49 12.16 -4.69
C LYS A 59 -6.16 13.18 -3.77
N LYS A 60 -7.50 13.26 -3.75
CA LYS A 60 -8.28 14.24 -2.99
C LYS A 60 -7.91 15.69 -3.34
N ILE A 61 -7.51 15.92 -4.59
CA ILE A 61 -7.11 17.23 -5.08
C ILE A 61 -8.34 17.92 -5.65
N LYS A 62 -8.75 19.04 -5.04
CA LYS A 62 -9.71 19.96 -5.67
C LYS A 62 -8.96 20.73 -6.75
N VAL A 63 -9.44 20.68 -8.00
CA VAL A 63 -8.82 21.33 -9.16
C VAL A 63 -8.58 22.82 -8.87
N GLN A 64 -7.38 23.17 -8.44
CA GLN A 64 -6.91 24.54 -8.23
C GLN A 64 -5.41 24.58 -8.56
N LYS A 65 -5.02 25.55 -9.40
CA LYS A 65 -3.72 26.07 -9.89
C LYS A 65 -2.37 25.31 -9.71
N ASN A 66 -2.23 24.32 -8.83
CA ASN A 66 -1.00 23.59 -8.52
C ASN A 66 -1.10 22.08 -8.82
N THR A 67 -1.87 21.71 -9.85
CA THR A 67 -2.08 20.31 -10.25
C THR A 67 -1.41 20.03 -11.59
N TYR A 68 -0.74 18.90 -11.72
CA TYR A 68 -0.22 18.45 -13.03
C TYR A 68 -1.36 18.34 -14.03
N SER A 69 -1.18 18.89 -15.22
CA SER A 69 -2.09 18.71 -16.36
C SER A 69 -2.14 17.25 -16.83
N PRO A 70 -3.17 16.84 -17.61
CA PRO A 70 -3.21 15.52 -18.22
C PRO A 70 -1.94 15.18 -19.01
N ASP A 71 -1.40 16.13 -19.78
CA ASP A 71 -0.18 15.93 -20.57
C ASP A 71 1.06 15.70 -19.70
N GLN A 72 1.16 16.40 -18.57
CA GLN A 72 2.24 16.16 -17.59
C GLN A 72 2.11 14.77 -16.96
N ILE A 73 0.89 14.34 -16.62
CA ILE A 73 0.64 12.98 -16.11
C ILE A 73 1.03 11.93 -17.16
N LEU A 74 0.65 12.16 -18.41
CA LEU A 74 1.03 11.29 -19.53
C LEU A 74 2.55 11.21 -19.69
N SER A 75 3.27 12.34 -19.59
CA SER A 75 4.74 12.36 -19.60
C SER A 75 5.35 11.53 -18.47
N PHE A 76 4.77 11.55 -17.27
CA PHE A 76 5.22 10.70 -16.17
C PHE A 76 4.98 9.20 -16.46
N CYS A 77 3.88 8.86 -17.13
CA CYS A 77 3.61 7.49 -17.58
C CYS A 77 4.63 7.03 -18.63
N PHE A 78 5.02 7.89 -19.58
CA PHE A 78 6.06 7.55 -20.54
C PHE A 78 7.40 7.25 -19.86
N GLY A 79 7.75 7.98 -18.79
CA GLY A 79 8.95 7.69 -18.00
C GLY A 79 8.95 6.33 -17.28
N LEU A 80 7.82 5.60 -17.24
CA LEU A 80 7.67 4.24 -16.70
C LEU A 80 7.75 3.14 -17.78
N LEU A 81 7.91 3.52 -19.06
CA LEU A 81 8.25 2.60 -20.15
C LEU A 81 9.71 2.17 -20.10
N GLU A 82 10.58 2.99 -19.50
CA GLU A 82 12.01 2.75 -19.37
C GLU A 82 12.32 1.68 -18.32
N PRO A 83 13.38 0.86 -18.51
CA PRO A 83 13.77 -0.18 -17.58
C PRO A 83 14.50 0.39 -16.36
N LYS A 84 13.75 0.95 -15.42
CA LYS A 84 14.25 1.55 -14.17
C LYS A 84 14.22 0.61 -12.96
N GLY A 85 13.67 -0.58 -13.15
CA GLY A 85 13.46 -1.53 -12.08
C GLY A 85 14.47 -2.66 -12.12
N ALA A 86 14.92 -3.12 -10.94
CA ALA A 86 15.72 -4.33 -10.87
C ALA A 86 15.51 -5.13 -9.58
N PHE A 87 15.72 -6.44 -9.66
CA PHE A 87 15.86 -7.31 -8.50
C PHE A 87 16.76 -8.50 -8.83
N TYR A 88 17.37 -9.07 -7.80
CA TYR A 88 18.13 -10.32 -7.95
C TYR A 88 17.23 -11.53 -7.68
N ASN A 89 17.00 -12.35 -8.69
CA ASN A 89 16.25 -13.59 -8.53
C ASN A 89 17.18 -14.67 -7.95
N LYS A 90 17.01 -14.95 -6.65
CA LYS A 90 17.80 -15.96 -5.93
C LYS A 90 17.60 -17.39 -6.44
N LYS A 91 16.46 -17.72 -7.05
CA LYS A 91 16.18 -19.07 -7.56
C LYS A 91 16.96 -19.36 -8.83
N THR A 92 17.05 -18.38 -9.72
CA THR A 92 17.74 -18.50 -11.01
C THR A 92 19.15 -17.93 -10.97
N SER A 93 19.58 -17.35 -9.84
CA SER A 93 20.86 -16.64 -9.69
C SER A 93 21.09 -15.59 -10.78
N SER A 94 20.03 -14.87 -11.15
CA SER A 94 20.06 -13.92 -12.25
C SER A 94 19.57 -12.55 -11.81
N LEU A 95 20.24 -11.50 -12.30
CA LEU A 95 19.69 -10.15 -12.26
C LEU A 95 18.50 -10.09 -13.22
N VAL A 96 17.41 -9.50 -12.76
CA VAL A 96 16.28 -9.14 -13.59
C VAL A 96 16.18 -7.64 -13.61
N VAL A 97 16.27 -7.06 -14.81
CA VAL A 97 15.98 -5.65 -15.06
C VAL A 97 14.63 -5.55 -15.77
N TYR A 98 13.80 -4.60 -15.39
CA TYR A 98 12.43 -4.50 -15.87
C TYR A 98 11.96 -3.05 -15.99
N ASN A 99 11.03 -2.85 -16.93
CA ASN A 99 10.11 -1.71 -16.98
C ASN A 99 8.73 -2.13 -16.44
N LEU A 100 7.91 -1.15 -16.05
CA LEU A 100 6.57 -1.44 -15.54
C LEU A 100 5.53 -1.43 -16.66
N PHE A 101 5.66 -0.52 -17.62
CA PHE A 101 4.72 -0.36 -18.74
C PHE A 101 5.39 -0.76 -20.05
N SER A 102 4.64 -1.40 -20.95
CA SER A 102 5.10 -1.71 -22.31
C SER A 102 4.65 -0.67 -23.32
N ASN A 103 3.46 -0.09 -23.14
CA ASN A 103 2.95 0.99 -23.98
C ASN A 103 1.96 1.88 -23.21
N VAL A 104 1.74 3.07 -23.76
CA VAL A 104 0.64 3.95 -23.40
C VAL A 104 -0.06 4.36 -24.70
N GLU A 105 -1.32 3.98 -24.85
CA GLU A 105 -2.15 4.30 -26.01
C GLU A 105 -3.04 5.51 -25.67
N VAL A 106 -2.84 6.61 -26.39
CA VAL A 106 -3.52 7.89 -26.17
C VAL A 106 -4.55 8.10 -27.27
N ASN A 107 -5.72 8.60 -26.90
CA ASN A 107 -6.73 9.02 -27.85
C ASN A 107 -6.75 10.55 -27.92
N ASP A 108 -6.42 11.11 -29.08
CA ASP A 108 -6.38 12.56 -29.31
C ASP A 108 -7.73 13.25 -29.03
N PHE A 109 -8.84 12.51 -29.15
CA PHE A 109 -10.18 13.03 -28.85
C PHE A 109 -10.49 13.11 -27.35
N ASN A 110 -9.74 12.41 -26.50
CA ASN A 110 -9.91 12.44 -25.05
C ASN A 110 -8.55 12.37 -24.31
N PRO A 111 -7.83 13.49 -24.18
CA PRO A 111 -6.51 13.52 -23.53
C PRO A 111 -6.55 13.22 -22.02
N LYS A 112 -7.74 13.17 -21.42
CA LYS A 112 -7.93 12.81 -20.01
C LYS A 112 -8.02 11.30 -19.77
N GLU A 113 -8.11 10.51 -20.82
CA GLU A 113 -8.22 9.06 -20.73
C GLU A 113 -7.27 8.37 -21.71
N PHE A 114 -6.45 7.47 -21.19
CA PHE A 114 -5.51 6.72 -21.99
C PHE A 114 -5.35 5.30 -21.44
N ILE A 115 -4.95 4.37 -22.31
CA ILE A 115 -4.79 2.96 -21.95
C ILE A 115 -3.32 2.72 -21.66
N ILE A 116 -3.03 2.13 -20.51
CA ILE A 116 -1.68 1.67 -20.16
C ILE A 116 -1.67 0.15 -20.28
N THR A 117 -0.70 -0.39 -21.01
CA THR A 117 -0.40 -1.83 -20.95
C THR A 117 0.82 -2.05 -20.06
N PHE A 118 0.66 -2.88 -19.03
CA PHE A 118 1.78 -3.34 -18.21
C PHE A 118 2.73 -4.21 -19.04
N ALA A 119 4.03 -4.00 -18.86
CA ALA A 119 5.06 -4.93 -19.34
C ALA A 119 5.00 -6.26 -18.57
N ASP A 120 5.76 -7.26 -18.99
CA ASP A 120 5.73 -8.60 -18.40
C ASP A 120 5.89 -8.59 -16.88
N PHE A 121 6.85 -7.82 -16.37
CA PHE A 121 7.03 -7.70 -14.92
C PHE A 121 5.96 -6.84 -14.25
N GLY A 122 5.46 -5.78 -14.89
CA GLY A 122 4.27 -5.06 -14.39
C GLY A 122 3.07 -6.00 -14.21
N LYS A 123 2.86 -6.93 -15.16
CA LYS A 123 1.84 -7.97 -15.06
C LYS A 123 2.09 -8.93 -13.91
N ILE A 124 3.32 -9.45 -13.79
CA ILE A 124 3.75 -10.33 -12.70
C ILE A 124 3.58 -9.67 -11.32
N PHE A 125 3.76 -8.35 -11.23
CA PHE A 125 3.67 -7.66 -9.95
C PHE A 125 2.24 -7.38 -9.52
N PHE A 126 1.35 -7.07 -10.46
CA PHE A 126 0.03 -6.54 -10.14
C PHE A 126 -1.14 -7.50 -10.42
N TYR A 127 -0.87 -8.69 -10.93
CA TYR A 127 -1.87 -9.75 -11.08
C TYR A 127 -1.33 -11.10 -10.65
N GLU A 128 -2.09 -11.79 -9.81
CA GLU A 128 -1.78 -13.09 -9.23
C GLU A 128 -1.52 -14.14 -10.31
N LYS A 129 -2.33 -14.16 -11.37
CA LYS A 129 -2.19 -15.10 -12.50
C LYS A 129 -0.78 -15.12 -13.07
N PHE A 130 -0.27 -13.96 -13.49
CA PHE A 130 1.05 -13.86 -14.11
C PHE A 130 2.16 -14.15 -13.09
N ALA A 131 1.97 -13.80 -11.82
CA ALA A 131 2.88 -14.15 -10.75
C ALA A 131 2.99 -15.68 -10.55
N LEU A 132 1.86 -16.39 -10.56
CA LEU A 132 1.80 -17.85 -10.44
C LEU A 132 2.47 -18.54 -11.64
N GLU A 133 2.17 -18.06 -12.86
CA GLU A 133 2.78 -18.55 -14.11
C GLU A 133 4.30 -18.38 -14.10
N TYR A 134 4.79 -17.20 -13.69
CA TYR A 134 6.23 -16.92 -13.57
C TYR A 134 6.90 -17.79 -12.51
N ALA A 135 6.28 -17.91 -11.33
CA ALA A 135 6.84 -18.67 -10.22
C ALA A 135 6.76 -20.19 -10.44
N LYS A 136 5.89 -20.66 -11.37
CA LYS A 136 5.51 -22.06 -11.56
C LYS A 136 5.02 -22.71 -10.26
N THR A 137 4.19 -21.99 -9.52
CA THR A 137 3.62 -22.44 -8.24
C THR A 137 2.11 -22.29 -8.22
N SER A 138 1.45 -22.96 -7.27
CA SER A 138 0.00 -22.82 -7.03
C SER A 138 -0.35 -21.70 -6.05
N LYS A 139 0.65 -21.13 -5.37
CA LYS A 139 0.52 -19.99 -4.45
C LYS A 139 1.71 -19.07 -4.59
N ILE A 140 1.45 -17.77 -4.47
CA ILE A 140 2.46 -16.71 -4.41
C ILE A 140 2.27 -15.89 -3.15
N GLU A 141 3.37 -15.36 -2.62
CA GLU A 141 3.28 -14.38 -1.56
C GLU A 141 3.09 -12.99 -2.17
N TYR A 142 2.18 -12.22 -1.57
CA TYR A 142 1.90 -10.85 -1.96
C TYR A 142 1.86 -9.95 -0.73
N THR A 143 2.04 -8.66 -0.98
CA THR A 143 1.95 -7.60 0.01
C THR A 143 0.60 -6.91 -0.11
N GLN A 144 -0.10 -6.74 1.02
CA GLN A 144 -1.32 -5.94 1.12
C GLN A 144 -0.98 -4.58 1.75
N ILE A 145 -1.23 -3.50 1.01
CA ILE A 145 -0.82 -2.13 1.37
C ILE A 145 -2.08 -1.28 1.56
N GLU A 146 -2.13 -0.49 2.63
CA GLU A 146 -3.24 0.45 2.85
C GLU A 146 -3.26 1.53 1.77
N SER A 147 -4.40 1.69 1.10
CA SER A 147 -4.59 2.57 -0.06
C SER A 147 -4.30 4.04 0.23
N ASN A 148 -4.44 4.47 1.49
CA ASN A 148 -4.08 5.82 1.93
C ASN A 148 -2.56 6.07 1.97
N ILE A 149 -1.71 5.11 1.57
CA ILE A 149 -0.27 5.31 1.33
C ILE A 149 0.01 6.48 0.37
N ILE A 150 -0.91 6.80 -0.54
CA ILE A 150 -0.79 7.95 -1.45
C ILE A 150 -0.67 9.29 -0.71
N ASP A 151 -1.24 9.40 0.50
CA ASP A 151 -1.19 10.61 1.31
C ASP A 151 0.24 10.84 1.90
N LEU A 152 1.12 9.83 1.89
CA LEU A 152 2.51 9.96 2.33
C LEU A 152 3.34 10.81 1.35
N LYS A 153 4.34 11.53 1.88
CA LYS A 153 5.27 12.35 1.09
C LYS A 153 6.66 11.71 1.01
N GLY A 154 7.21 11.64 -0.19
CA GLY A 154 8.47 10.99 -0.52
C GLY A 154 8.31 9.53 -0.96
N GLU A 155 8.87 9.21 -2.10
CA GLU A 155 9.04 7.86 -2.67
C GLU A 155 9.76 6.91 -1.71
N SER A 156 10.83 7.32 -1.04
CA SER A 156 11.51 6.47 -0.04
C SER A 156 10.60 6.17 1.16
N ARG A 157 9.76 7.12 1.61
CA ARG A 157 8.82 6.85 2.72
C ARG A 157 7.74 5.86 2.29
N LYS A 158 7.21 6.02 1.08
CA LYS A 158 6.26 5.08 0.48
C LYS A 158 6.86 3.68 0.37
N LYS A 159 8.07 3.56 -0.17
CA LYS A 159 8.81 2.30 -0.24
C LYS A 159 9.06 1.68 1.14
N PHE A 160 9.41 2.48 2.15
CA PHE A 160 9.56 1.97 3.51
C PHE A 160 8.24 1.39 4.06
N PHE A 161 7.11 2.07 3.83
CA PHE A 161 5.80 1.57 4.24
C PHE A 161 5.40 0.28 3.47
N GLU A 162 5.73 0.17 2.18
CA GLU A 162 5.58 -1.08 1.40
C GLU A 162 6.37 -2.23 2.07
N LEU A 163 7.63 -1.99 2.45
CA LEU A 163 8.48 -2.99 3.09
C LEU A 163 7.89 -3.45 4.43
N LEU A 164 7.45 -2.52 5.29
CA LEU A 164 6.79 -2.88 6.55
C LEU A 164 5.49 -3.65 6.32
N SER A 165 4.75 -3.31 5.25
CA SER A 165 3.47 -3.95 4.91
C SER A 165 3.59 -5.45 4.66
N GLN A 166 4.74 -5.91 4.16
CA GLN A 166 5.03 -7.33 3.97
C GLN A 166 5.07 -8.12 5.27
N TYR A 167 5.35 -7.46 6.39
CA TYR A 167 5.53 -8.07 7.71
C TYR A 167 4.41 -7.72 8.70
N LYS A 168 3.26 -7.24 8.20
CA LYS A 168 2.06 -6.95 9.01
C LYS A 168 1.58 -8.13 9.86
N SER A 169 1.66 -9.35 9.31
CA SER A 169 1.25 -10.56 10.03
C SER A 169 2.17 -10.89 11.21
N THR A 170 3.43 -10.49 11.20
CA THR A 170 4.38 -10.75 12.30
C THR A 170 4.56 -9.56 13.22
N GLY A 171 4.31 -8.33 12.74
CA GLY A 171 4.62 -7.09 13.45
C GLY A 171 6.13 -6.85 13.60
N PHE A 172 6.94 -7.51 12.76
CA PHE A 172 8.39 -7.54 12.94
C PHE A 172 9.16 -7.70 11.62
N TYR A 173 10.08 -6.77 11.37
CA TYR A 173 10.91 -6.73 10.16
C TYR A 173 12.40 -6.53 10.52
N LYS A 174 13.26 -7.40 10.02
CA LYS A 174 14.72 -7.31 10.15
C LYS A 174 15.34 -7.08 8.79
N VAL A 175 16.33 -6.18 8.72
CA VAL A 175 17.05 -5.87 7.47
C VAL A 175 18.46 -5.38 7.78
N SER A 176 19.42 -5.66 6.89
CA SER A 176 20.74 -5.02 6.98
C SER A 176 20.65 -3.53 6.63
N LEU A 177 21.50 -2.69 7.22
CA LEU A 177 21.44 -1.24 6.97
C LEU A 177 21.72 -0.93 5.50
N GLU A 178 22.65 -1.66 4.90
CA GLU A 178 23.00 -1.52 3.49
C GLU A 178 21.84 -1.91 2.57
N GLU A 179 21.27 -3.11 2.74
CA GLU A 179 20.09 -3.54 1.97
C GLU A 179 18.93 -2.56 2.10
N PHE A 180 18.68 -2.07 3.32
CA PHE A 180 17.60 -1.11 3.57
C PHE A 180 17.83 0.21 2.83
N LYS A 181 19.04 0.79 2.92
CA LYS A 181 19.37 2.02 2.20
C LYS A 181 19.32 1.83 0.69
N THR A 182 19.77 0.69 0.17
CA THR A 182 19.67 0.33 -1.25
C THR A 182 18.21 0.24 -1.71
N LEU A 183 17.35 -0.48 -0.98
CA LEU A 183 15.93 -0.61 -1.32
C LEU A 183 15.19 0.73 -1.30
N LEU A 184 15.63 1.68 -0.47
CA LEU A 184 15.06 3.01 -0.34
C LEU A 184 15.63 4.04 -1.34
N GLY A 185 16.65 3.67 -2.12
CA GLY A 185 17.31 4.57 -3.08
C GLY A 185 18.37 5.48 -2.49
N PHE A 186 18.82 5.26 -1.24
CA PHE A 186 19.90 6.03 -0.63
C PHE A 186 21.30 5.55 -1.05
N ILE A 187 21.41 4.35 -1.61
CA ILE A 187 22.65 3.83 -2.20
C ILE A 187 22.40 3.63 -3.69
N VAL A 188 23.19 4.30 -4.51
CA VAL A 188 23.14 4.24 -5.98
C VAL A 188 24.55 4.11 -6.55
N TYR A 189 24.65 3.75 -7.82
CA TYR A 189 25.88 3.87 -8.60
C TYR A 189 25.71 4.99 -9.61
N ILE A 190 26.68 5.88 -9.69
CA ILE A 190 26.68 6.99 -10.64
C ILE A 190 27.91 6.90 -11.54
N ARG A 191 27.78 7.41 -12.76
CA ARG A 191 28.90 7.66 -13.67
C ARG A 191 29.18 9.15 -13.70
N ASP A 192 30.44 9.55 -13.87
CA ASP A 192 30.84 10.97 -13.88
C ASP A 192 30.49 11.69 -15.22
N ASP A 193 30.14 10.95 -16.27
CA ASP A 193 29.90 11.49 -17.62
C ASP A 193 28.44 11.94 -17.81
N GLU A 194 28.20 13.05 -18.53
CA GLU A 194 26.87 13.67 -18.69
C GLU A 194 25.90 12.89 -19.61
N ASP A 195 26.40 11.99 -20.45
CA ASP A 195 25.59 11.21 -21.40
C ASP A 195 25.17 9.86 -20.80
N GLU A 196 24.09 9.87 -20.02
CA GLU A 196 23.50 8.66 -19.47
C GLU A 196 22.75 7.87 -20.55
N THR A 197 23.25 6.68 -20.90
CA THR A 197 22.60 5.77 -21.85
C THR A 197 21.74 4.74 -21.12
N GLN A 198 20.75 4.15 -21.82
CA GLN A 198 19.94 3.05 -21.27
C GLN A 198 20.82 1.87 -20.79
N GLU A 199 21.90 1.55 -21.50
CA GLU A 199 22.86 0.52 -21.08
C GLU A 199 23.55 0.90 -19.77
N SER A 200 23.97 2.16 -19.62
CA SER A 200 24.58 2.63 -18.37
C SER A 200 23.61 2.57 -17.19
N GLN A 201 22.32 2.88 -17.38
CA GLN A 201 21.30 2.76 -16.34
C GLN A 201 21.07 1.31 -15.89
N GLN A 202 21.04 0.36 -16.85
CA GLN A 202 20.93 -1.06 -16.52
C GLN A 202 22.14 -1.56 -15.74
N LEU A 203 23.33 -1.03 -16.06
CA LEU A 203 24.57 -1.36 -15.38
C LEU A 203 24.62 -0.80 -13.96
N GLN A 204 24.16 0.44 -13.74
CA GLN A 204 23.98 1.00 -12.38
C GLN A 204 23.10 0.08 -11.52
N LEU A 205 21.97 -0.38 -12.06
CA LEU A 205 21.07 -1.30 -11.39
C LEU A 205 21.74 -2.64 -11.07
N LYS A 206 22.56 -3.17 -11.98
CA LYS A 206 23.31 -4.41 -11.78
C LYS A 206 24.29 -4.31 -10.61
N LEU A 207 25.03 -3.21 -10.52
CA LEU A 207 26.04 -2.98 -9.48
C LEU A 207 25.44 -2.92 -8.06
N LEU A 208 24.14 -2.64 -7.91
CA LEU A 208 23.44 -2.71 -6.62
C LEU A 208 23.37 -4.13 -6.05
N PHE A 209 23.42 -5.15 -6.90
CA PHE A 209 23.35 -6.56 -6.50
C PHE A 209 24.68 -7.30 -6.68
N GLN A 210 25.55 -6.81 -7.56
CA GLN A 210 26.84 -7.41 -7.91
C GLN A 210 27.96 -6.35 -7.86
N PRO A 211 28.29 -5.81 -6.66
CA PRO A 211 29.21 -4.68 -6.51
C PRO A 211 30.69 -5.04 -6.80
N ASP A 212 31.03 -6.33 -6.81
CA ASP A 212 32.41 -6.81 -6.99
C ASP A 212 32.84 -6.87 -8.47
N GLU A 213 31.95 -6.56 -9.42
CA GLU A 213 32.34 -6.34 -10.81
C GLU A 213 33.18 -5.05 -10.87
N LYS A 214 34.51 -5.20 -11.01
CA LYS A 214 35.47 -4.10 -11.18
C LYS A 214 35.16 -3.30 -12.45
N GLN A 215 34.22 -2.38 -12.35
CA GLN A 215 33.95 -1.38 -13.37
C GLN A 215 34.47 -0.04 -12.86
N THR A 216 35.49 0.48 -13.53
CA THR A 216 36.23 1.67 -13.11
C THR A 216 35.42 2.96 -13.22
N ASP A 217 34.35 2.93 -14.00
CA ASP A 217 33.66 4.15 -14.45
C ASP A 217 32.43 4.48 -13.59
N PHE A 218 32.06 3.58 -12.66
CA PHE A 218 30.92 3.78 -11.76
C PHE A 218 31.39 3.93 -10.31
N LYS A 219 30.89 4.97 -9.64
CA LYS A 219 31.14 5.24 -8.23
C LYS A 219 29.91 4.95 -7.40
N LYS A 220 30.08 4.15 -6.35
CA LYS A 220 29.05 3.97 -5.32
C LYS A 220 28.84 5.29 -4.58
N LYS A 221 27.64 5.84 -4.64
CA LYS A 221 27.23 7.04 -3.91
C LYS A 221 26.19 6.66 -2.86
N GLU A 222 26.52 6.97 -1.61
CA GLU A 222 25.62 6.79 -0.47
C GLU A 222 25.15 8.16 0.03
N TYR A 223 23.87 8.44 -0.18
CA TYR A 223 23.18 9.58 0.41
C TYR A 223 22.93 9.33 1.90
N LEU A 224 23.04 10.39 2.72
CA LEU A 224 22.93 10.30 4.18
C LEU A 224 23.87 9.23 4.75
N GLN A 225 25.16 9.29 4.37
CA GLN A 225 26.14 8.24 4.67
C GLN A 225 26.28 7.99 6.18
N SER A 226 26.29 9.06 6.98
CA SER A 226 26.40 8.91 8.43
C SER A 226 25.10 8.38 9.04
N TRP A 227 25.20 7.47 10.00
CA TRP A 227 24.03 6.91 10.69
C TRP A 227 23.18 8.00 11.37
N SER A 228 23.83 8.97 12.03
CA SER A 228 23.16 10.07 12.72
C SER A 228 22.33 10.92 11.76
N GLU A 229 22.86 11.19 10.57
CA GLU A 229 22.16 11.93 9.52
C GLU A 229 21.01 11.12 8.93
N PHE A 230 21.23 9.86 8.54
CA PHE A 230 20.16 8.98 8.05
C PHE A 230 19.01 8.87 9.05
N LYS A 231 19.34 8.69 10.34
CA LYS A 231 18.37 8.65 11.44
C LYS A 231 17.55 9.95 11.51
N ARG A 232 18.24 11.10 11.58
CA ARG A 232 17.62 12.41 11.80
C ARG A 232 16.82 12.91 10.60
N VAL A 233 17.34 12.71 9.38
CA VAL A 233 16.78 13.28 8.16
C VAL A 233 15.67 12.40 7.58
N PHE A 234 15.83 11.07 7.66
CA PHE A 234 14.89 10.14 7.05
C PHE A 234 14.16 9.25 8.06
N LEU A 235 14.88 8.44 8.84
CA LEU A 235 14.28 7.32 9.58
C LEU A 235 13.26 7.77 10.63
N ASP A 236 13.66 8.67 11.54
CA ASP A 236 12.78 9.14 12.61
C ASP A 236 11.59 9.94 12.03
N PRO A 237 11.78 10.90 11.10
CA PRO A 237 10.66 11.59 10.46
C PRO A 237 9.69 10.65 9.71
N ALA A 238 10.19 9.59 9.06
CA ALA A 238 9.33 8.62 8.39
C ALA A 238 8.47 7.86 9.39
N ILE A 239 9.05 7.40 10.49
CA ILE A 239 8.34 6.66 11.53
C ILE A 239 7.31 7.54 12.26
N GLU A 240 7.66 8.79 12.55
CA GLU A 240 6.72 9.77 13.10
C GLU A 240 5.55 10.00 12.13
N SER A 241 5.81 10.18 10.84
CA SER A 241 4.78 10.35 9.82
C SER A 241 3.85 9.12 9.71
N PHE A 242 4.36 7.91 9.93
CA PHE A 242 3.54 6.70 9.90
C PHE A 242 2.69 6.59 11.16
N ASN A 243 3.32 6.72 12.33
CA ASN A 243 2.65 6.57 13.63
C ASN A 243 1.58 7.64 13.88
N SER A 244 1.76 8.86 13.36
CA SER A 244 0.78 9.96 13.49
C SER A 244 -0.36 9.89 12.47
N ASN A 245 -0.22 9.10 11.40
CA ASN A 245 -1.23 9.02 10.36
C ASN A 245 -2.26 7.92 10.67
N THR A 246 -3.38 8.32 11.27
CA THR A 246 -4.50 7.43 11.64
C THR A 246 -5.17 6.75 10.44
N LYS A 247 -4.88 7.17 9.20
CA LYS A 247 -5.40 6.52 7.99
C LYS A 247 -4.61 5.28 7.59
N LEU A 248 -3.38 5.11 8.09
CA LEU A 248 -2.55 3.96 7.82
C LEU A 248 -2.89 2.80 8.77
N ASP A 249 -2.64 1.57 8.32
CA ASP A 249 -2.93 0.35 9.05
C ASP A 249 -1.69 -0.26 9.75
N ILE A 250 -0.56 0.44 9.72
CA ILE A 250 0.63 0.13 10.52
C ILE A 250 0.84 1.28 11.51
N SER A 251 0.96 0.93 12.79
CA SER A 251 1.14 1.89 13.88
C SER A 251 2.10 1.31 14.93
N ASN A 252 2.46 2.16 15.90
CA ASN A 252 3.36 1.82 17.00
C ASN A 252 4.73 1.29 16.55
N ILE A 253 5.22 1.84 15.43
CA ILE A 253 6.50 1.45 14.85
C ILE A 253 7.63 1.94 15.74
N LYS A 254 8.51 1.03 16.11
CA LYS A 254 9.75 1.25 16.85
C LYS A 254 10.90 0.58 16.11
N TRP A 255 12.12 1.03 16.35
CA TRP A 255 13.30 0.42 15.77
C TRP A 255 14.43 0.27 16.78
N THR A 256 15.28 -0.73 16.57
CA THR A 256 16.53 -0.93 17.30
C THR A 256 17.65 -1.25 16.32
N THR A 257 18.88 -0.86 16.66
CA THR A 257 20.06 -1.13 15.82
C THR A 257 20.71 -2.46 16.17
N VAL A 258 21.13 -3.19 15.15
CA VAL A 258 22.07 -4.29 15.26
C VAL A 258 23.47 -3.74 15.02
N LYS A 259 24.43 -4.10 15.87
CA LYS A 259 25.83 -3.66 15.77
C LYS A 259 26.75 -4.86 15.58
N SER A 260 27.79 -4.67 14.77
CA SER A 260 28.97 -5.53 14.71
C SER A 260 30.16 -4.70 15.19
N GLY A 261 30.66 -5.01 16.39
CA GLY A 261 31.60 -4.13 17.10
C GLY A 261 30.99 -2.74 17.33
N ARG A 262 31.63 -1.70 16.80
CA ARG A 262 31.15 -0.31 16.89
C ARG A 262 30.24 0.11 15.73
N LYS A 263 30.20 -0.64 14.63
CA LYS A 263 29.47 -0.29 13.41
C LYS A 263 28.04 -0.80 13.50
N ILE A 264 27.07 0.04 13.11
CA ILE A 264 25.68 -0.38 12.93
C ILE A 264 25.59 -1.13 11.60
N THR A 265 25.12 -2.37 11.65
CA THR A 265 25.04 -3.27 10.48
C THR A 265 23.61 -3.61 10.08
N GLY A 266 22.63 -3.40 10.96
CA GLY A 266 21.24 -3.72 10.67
C GLY A 266 20.25 -2.99 11.55
N LEU A 267 18.97 -3.15 11.19
CA LEU A 267 17.82 -2.59 11.89
C LEU A 267 16.79 -3.68 12.14
N HIS A 268 16.20 -3.62 13.33
CA HIS A 268 15.03 -4.40 13.71
C HIS A 268 13.88 -3.45 13.96
N PHE A 269 12.82 -3.58 13.17
CA PHE A 269 11.57 -2.84 13.33
C PHE A 269 10.53 -3.71 14.02
N THR A 270 9.85 -3.15 15.02
CA THR A 270 8.67 -3.74 15.66
C THR A 270 7.50 -2.79 15.48
N PHE A 271 6.30 -3.33 15.28
CA PHE A 271 5.08 -2.55 15.11
C PHE A 271 3.86 -3.40 15.44
N GLN A 272 2.69 -2.77 15.53
CA GLN A 272 1.47 -3.47 15.89
C GLN A 272 1.16 -4.58 14.87
N LYS A 273 1.09 -5.82 15.36
CA LYS A 273 0.74 -7.00 14.55
C LYS A 273 -0.69 -6.84 14.02
N ARG A 274 -0.90 -7.26 12.77
CA ARG A 274 -2.25 -7.42 12.22
C ARG A 274 -2.96 -8.55 12.95
N LEU A 275 -4.22 -8.30 13.31
CA LEU A 275 -5.11 -9.27 13.90
C LEU A 275 -5.27 -10.44 12.93
N ASP A 276 -5.02 -11.62 13.47
CA ASP A 276 -5.25 -12.89 12.80
C ASP A 276 -6.54 -13.47 13.36
N LYS A 277 -7.48 -13.82 12.47
CA LYS A 277 -8.78 -14.36 12.84
C LYS A 277 -8.63 -15.59 13.72
N ASP A 278 -7.64 -16.43 13.42
CA ASP A 278 -7.41 -17.69 14.12
C ASP A 278 -6.77 -17.49 15.51
N SER A 279 -6.40 -16.25 15.85
CA SER A 279 -5.74 -15.88 17.11
C SER A 279 -6.41 -14.69 17.81
N LEU A 280 -7.72 -14.49 17.59
CA LEU A 280 -8.46 -13.40 18.23
C LEU A 280 -8.78 -13.69 19.70
N GLU A 281 -8.73 -12.63 20.51
CA GLU A 281 -9.22 -12.67 21.89
C GLU A 281 -10.75 -12.88 21.93
N PRO A 282 -11.30 -13.52 22.97
CA PRO A 282 -12.74 -13.79 23.08
C PRO A 282 -13.62 -12.54 22.90
N GLU A 283 -13.20 -11.40 23.43
CA GLU A 283 -13.91 -10.12 23.32
C GLU A 283 -13.96 -9.61 21.88
N MET A 284 -12.89 -9.82 21.11
CA MET A 284 -12.85 -9.49 19.69
C MET A 284 -13.79 -10.41 18.88
N MET A 285 -13.82 -11.70 19.23
CA MET A 285 -14.77 -12.65 18.63
C MET A 285 -16.22 -12.28 18.94
N ASN A 286 -16.50 -11.81 20.16
CA ASN A 286 -17.81 -11.30 20.55
C ASN A 286 -18.19 -10.05 19.74
N ALA A 287 -17.25 -9.13 19.52
CA ALA A 287 -17.46 -7.97 18.65
C ALA A 287 -17.78 -8.40 17.20
N ILE A 288 -17.05 -9.37 16.65
CA ILE A 288 -17.34 -9.92 15.31
C ILE A 288 -18.76 -10.44 15.24
N LYS A 289 -19.16 -11.31 16.18
CA LYS A 289 -20.51 -11.86 16.21
C LYS A 289 -21.56 -10.76 16.31
N HIS A 290 -21.38 -9.84 17.25
CA HIS A 290 -22.33 -8.77 17.53
C HIS A 290 -22.55 -7.84 16.33
N PHE A 291 -21.48 -7.35 15.71
CA PHE A 291 -21.60 -6.44 14.56
C PHE A 291 -22.01 -7.15 13.26
N THR A 292 -21.74 -8.46 13.15
CA THR A 292 -22.26 -9.27 12.04
C THR A 292 -23.78 -9.43 12.12
N GLU A 293 -24.33 -9.64 13.32
CA GLU A 293 -25.78 -9.69 13.56
C GLU A 293 -26.48 -8.37 13.17
N TYR A 294 -25.75 -7.26 13.15
CA TYR A 294 -26.26 -5.94 12.76
C TYR A 294 -26.00 -5.58 11.29
N GLY A 295 -25.41 -6.49 10.51
CA GLY A 295 -25.31 -6.39 9.06
C GLY A 295 -24.00 -5.82 8.54
N LEU A 296 -22.96 -5.68 9.38
CA LEU A 296 -21.60 -5.47 8.88
C LEU A 296 -21.00 -6.78 8.39
N LYS A 297 -20.21 -6.73 7.32
CA LYS A 297 -19.47 -7.89 6.82
C LYS A 297 -18.27 -8.16 7.72
N GLU A 298 -17.89 -9.43 7.89
CA GLU A 298 -16.78 -9.82 8.78
C GLU A 298 -15.46 -9.09 8.49
N ASN A 299 -15.13 -8.90 7.20
CA ASN A 299 -13.93 -8.17 6.78
C ASN A 299 -13.96 -6.69 7.20
N GLN A 300 -15.14 -6.05 7.22
CA GLN A 300 -15.32 -4.68 7.71
C GLN A 300 -15.08 -4.63 9.23
N ILE A 301 -15.58 -5.62 9.97
CA ILE A 301 -15.43 -5.68 11.43
C ILE A 301 -13.97 -5.93 11.81
N MET A 302 -13.28 -6.86 11.12
CA MET A 302 -11.85 -7.09 11.29
C MET A 302 -11.01 -5.83 11.04
N PHE A 303 -11.36 -5.05 10.01
CA PHE A 303 -10.71 -3.77 9.73
C PHE A 303 -10.92 -2.78 10.88
N LEU A 304 -12.14 -2.65 11.41
CA LEU A 304 -12.42 -1.76 12.55
C LEU A 304 -11.71 -2.22 13.84
N LEU A 305 -11.71 -3.52 14.12
CA LEU A 305 -11.01 -4.10 15.27
C LEU A 305 -9.51 -3.79 15.23
N GLN A 306 -8.89 -3.92 14.06
CA GLN A 306 -7.48 -3.57 13.88
C GLN A 306 -7.22 -2.08 14.17
N ARG A 307 -8.15 -1.23 13.75
CA ARG A 307 -7.97 0.22 13.69
C ARG A 307 -8.27 0.93 15.00
N MET A 308 -9.33 0.54 15.71
CA MET A 308 -9.79 1.21 16.93
C MET A 308 -10.04 0.24 18.11
N GLY A 309 -10.02 -1.07 17.86
CA GLY A 309 -10.29 -2.08 18.87
C GLY A 309 -11.77 -2.18 19.25
N TYR A 310 -12.15 -3.31 19.88
CA TYR A 310 -13.55 -3.61 20.18
C TYR A 310 -14.18 -2.59 21.16
N LYS A 311 -13.42 -2.08 22.14
CA LYS A 311 -13.93 -1.15 23.16
C LYS A 311 -14.49 0.13 22.53
N GLU A 312 -13.73 0.73 21.62
CA GLU A 312 -14.13 1.95 20.93
C GLU A 312 -15.28 1.67 19.95
N MET A 313 -15.29 0.51 19.28
CA MET A 313 -16.42 0.12 18.44
C MET A 313 -17.73 0.04 19.22
N TYR A 314 -17.73 -0.63 20.37
CA TYR A 314 -18.90 -0.70 21.25
C TYR A 314 -19.29 0.67 21.79
N ASN A 315 -18.32 1.49 22.21
CA ASN A 315 -18.58 2.85 22.69
C ASN A 315 -19.32 3.70 21.63
N ARG A 316 -18.81 3.72 20.39
CA ARG A 316 -19.47 4.44 19.28
C ARG A 316 -20.86 3.91 18.99
N PHE A 317 -21.04 2.59 18.98
CA PHE A 317 -22.34 1.98 18.78
C PHE A 317 -23.35 2.39 19.85
N MET A 318 -22.98 2.29 21.13
CA MET A 318 -23.84 2.63 22.26
C MET A 318 -24.21 4.12 22.29
N ASN A 319 -23.31 4.99 21.85
CA ASN A 319 -23.60 6.43 21.77
C ASN A 319 -24.48 6.78 20.57
N ALA A 320 -24.38 6.04 19.45
CA ALA A 320 -25.08 6.38 18.22
C ALA A 320 -26.46 5.71 18.07
N VAL A 321 -26.71 4.60 18.78
CA VAL A 321 -27.89 3.76 18.58
C VAL A 321 -28.58 3.46 19.90
N THR A 322 -29.88 3.73 19.95
CA THR A 322 -30.76 3.35 21.07
C THR A 322 -31.71 2.23 20.65
N PHE A 323 -31.81 1.18 21.46
CA PHE A 323 -32.76 0.08 21.25
C PHE A 323 -34.10 0.38 21.95
N ASN A 324 -35.19 0.35 21.20
CA ASN A 324 -36.51 0.56 21.78
C ASN A 324 -37.14 -0.77 22.23
N LYS A 325 -37.17 -0.98 23.56
CA LYS A 325 -37.79 -2.15 24.21
C LYS A 325 -39.32 -2.10 24.23
N SER A 326 -39.96 -0.97 23.91
CA SER A 326 -41.42 -0.81 23.98
C SER A 326 -42.18 -1.70 22.99
N TYR A 327 -41.48 -2.27 22.00
CA TYR A 327 -42.03 -3.25 21.07
C TYR A 327 -41.97 -4.70 21.59
N ASP A 328 -41.61 -4.93 22.85
CA ASP A 328 -41.85 -6.20 23.55
C ASP A 328 -43.28 -6.30 24.14
N ASN A 329 -44.20 -5.39 23.76
CA ASN A 329 -45.63 -5.51 24.06
C ASN A 329 -46.29 -6.50 23.10
N LYS A 330 -46.83 -7.61 23.63
CA LYS A 330 -47.54 -8.68 22.90
C LYS A 330 -48.70 -8.19 22.03
N GLU A 331 -49.29 -7.05 22.36
CA GLU A 331 -50.44 -6.47 21.63
C GLU A 331 -50.01 -5.57 20.46
N SER A 332 -48.72 -5.27 20.33
CA SER A 332 -48.21 -4.44 19.24
C SER A 332 -48.09 -5.25 17.94
N LYS A 333 -48.51 -4.67 16.81
CA LYS A 333 -48.23 -5.22 15.46
C LYS A 333 -46.73 -5.30 15.14
N PHE A 334 -45.89 -4.72 15.98
CA PHE A 334 -44.44 -4.74 15.89
C PHE A 334 -43.80 -5.59 17.02
N TYR A 335 -44.59 -6.43 17.69
CA TYR A 335 -44.09 -7.36 18.70
C TYR A 335 -42.96 -8.23 18.14
N HIS A 336 -41.82 -8.29 18.85
CA HIS A 336 -40.55 -8.91 18.42
C HIS A 336 -39.78 -8.24 17.26
N LYS A 337 -40.21 -7.08 16.76
CA LYS A 337 -39.39 -6.33 15.79
C LYS A 337 -38.29 -5.57 16.53
N LYS A 338 -37.03 -5.86 16.17
CA LYS A 338 -35.88 -5.06 16.62
C LYS A 338 -35.92 -3.70 15.93
N VAL A 339 -36.42 -2.66 16.61
CA VAL A 339 -36.44 -1.28 16.11
C VAL A 339 -35.33 -0.49 16.80
N TRP A 340 -34.54 0.20 15.98
CA TRP A 340 -33.38 0.96 16.40
C TRP A 340 -33.61 2.43 16.09
N PHE A 341 -33.11 3.31 16.96
CA PHE A 341 -33.24 4.76 16.81
C PHE A 341 -31.87 5.41 16.88
N GLU A 342 -31.66 6.46 16.12
CA GLU A 342 -30.50 7.34 16.29
C GLU A 342 -30.65 8.08 17.62
N THR A 343 -29.63 8.00 18.48
CA THR A 343 -29.71 8.54 19.85
C THR A 343 -29.92 10.05 19.88
N GLU A 344 -29.30 10.79 18.95
CA GLU A 344 -29.38 12.26 18.92
C GLU A 344 -30.71 12.78 18.36
N SER A 345 -31.17 12.24 17.23
CA SER A 345 -32.34 12.73 16.51
C SER A 345 -33.64 12.06 16.95
N GLY A 346 -33.57 10.87 17.53
CA GLY A 346 -34.72 10.01 17.80
C GLY A 346 -35.36 9.43 16.53
N GLU A 347 -34.71 9.55 15.36
CA GLU A 347 -35.22 9.00 14.11
C GLU A 347 -35.04 7.47 14.05
N GLU A 348 -36.03 6.77 13.46
CA GLU A 348 -35.96 5.32 13.27
C GLU A 348 -34.91 4.92 12.23
N ILE A 349 -34.00 4.03 12.62
CA ILE A 349 -32.99 3.44 11.75
C ILE A 349 -33.60 2.25 11.01
N LYS A 350 -33.98 2.47 9.75
CA LYS A 350 -34.60 1.43 8.89
C LYS A 350 -33.65 0.28 8.52
N LYS A 351 -32.36 0.55 8.35
CA LYS A 351 -31.31 -0.43 8.01
C LYS A 351 -30.09 -0.21 8.88
N LEU A 352 -29.99 -0.96 9.99
CA LEU A 352 -28.92 -0.78 10.96
C LEU A 352 -27.52 -0.93 10.33
N GLY A 353 -27.27 -1.98 9.55
CA GLY A 353 -25.96 -2.18 8.90
C GLY A 353 -25.55 -1.01 7.99
N GLY A 354 -26.51 -0.45 7.24
CA GLY A 354 -26.27 0.75 6.43
C GLY A 354 -25.93 1.96 7.29
N TYR A 355 -26.67 2.17 8.38
CA TYR A 355 -26.39 3.25 9.33
C TYR A 355 -25.04 3.10 10.04
N LEU A 356 -24.67 1.88 10.45
CA LEU A 356 -23.36 1.59 11.03
C LEU A 356 -22.24 1.94 10.04
N TYR A 357 -22.37 1.50 8.80
CA TYR A 357 -21.45 1.83 7.72
C TYR A 357 -21.38 3.34 7.45
N ASP A 358 -22.53 4.02 7.48
CA ASP A 358 -22.63 5.39 7.01
C ASP A 358 -22.28 6.46 8.05
N LYS A 359 -22.64 6.22 9.31
CA LYS A 359 -22.65 7.23 10.38
C LYS A 359 -21.76 6.86 11.55
N VAL A 360 -21.75 5.59 11.96
CA VAL A 360 -21.01 5.15 13.15
C VAL A 360 -19.55 4.82 12.84
N PHE A 361 -19.31 4.20 11.68
CA PHE A 361 -17.99 3.76 11.22
C PHE A 361 -17.65 4.35 9.84
N PRO A 362 -17.49 5.68 9.74
CA PRO A 362 -17.17 6.35 8.48
C PRO A 362 -15.83 5.90 7.86
N GLU A 363 -14.99 5.19 8.62
CA GLU A 363 -13.78 4.54 8.13
C GLU A 363 -14.06 3.45 7.08
N LEU A 364 -15.26 2.88 7.06
CA LEU A 364 -15.66 1.87 6.07
C LEU A 364 -16.02 2.45 4.69
N LYS A 365 -16.23 3.77 4.61
CA LYS A 365 -16.54 4.48 3.36
C LYS A 365 -15.31 4.82 2.52
N LYS A 366 -14.13 4.74 3.12
CA LYS A 366 -12.89 5.29 2.55
C LYS A 366 -12.04 4.22 1.91
#